data_AF-A0A2E4LN61-F1
#
_entry.id   AF-A0A2E4LN61-F1
#
_cell.length_a   1.000
_cell.length_b   1.000
_cell.length_c   1.000
_cell.angle_alpha   90.00
_cell.angle_beta   90.00
_cell.angle_gamma   90.00
#
_symmetry.space_group_name_H-M   'P 1'
#
loop_
_entity.id
_entity.type
_entity.pdbx_description
1 polymer ?
#
loop_
_entity_poly.entity_id
_entity_poly.type
_entity_poly.pdbx_seq_one_letter_code
_entity_poly.pdbx_strand_id
1 'polypeptide(L)' 'MSQSQSPSSEIQELLQQLDRDRSWLLQQIDGGRWPELRLDLAALERELGQMIIRATELHEDASR' A
#
# COMPACT_ATOMS: atom_id res chain seq x y z
N MET A 1 -3.95 -9.66 -26.83
CA MET A 1 -3.67 -8.22 -26.92
C MET A 1 -2.74 -7.87 -25.78
N SER A 2 -1.45 -7.73 -26.04
CA SER A 2 -0.49 -7.30 -25.02
C SER A 2 -0.59 -5.77 -24.96
N GLN A 3 -1.34 -5.26 -23.99
CA GLN A 3 -1.32 -3.83 -23.71
C GLN A 3 0.04 -3.54 -23.09
N SER A 4 0.84 -2.73 -23.78
CA SER A 4 2.04 -2.14 -23.21
C SER A 4 1.58 -1.19 -22.11
N GLN A 5 1.55 -1.67 -20.87
CA GLN A 5 1.27 -0.84 -19.70
C GLN A 5 2.38 0.21 -19.62
N SER A 6 1.99 1.48 -19.55
CA SER A 6 2.95 2.54 -19.29
C SER A 6 3.57 2.29 -17.91
N PRO A 7 4.86 2.53 -17.70
CA PRO A 7 5.49 2.35 -16.38
C PRO A 7 4.79 3.18 -15.29
N SER A 8 4.15 4.30 -15.67
CA SER A 8 3.30 5.09 -14.77
C SER A 8 2.03 4.36 -14.34
N SER A 9 1.30 3.73 -15.27
CA SER A 9 0.12 2.95 -14.91
C SER A 9 0.45 1.74 -14.05
N GLU A 10 1.60 1.09 -14.28
CA GLU A 10 2.03 -0.06 -13.48
C GLU A 10 2.33 0.33 -12.03
N ILE A 11 3.02 1.47 -11.81
CA ILE A 11 3.27 2.00 -10.46
C ILE A 11 1.96 2.33 -9.75
N GLN A 12 1.01 2.96 -10.45
CA GLN A 12 -0.29 3.29 -9.87
C GLN A 12 -1.09 2.04 -9.46
N GLU A 13 -1.08 1.00 -10.30
CA GLU A 13 -1.71 -0.29 -9.98
C GLU A 13 -1.04 -0.97 -8.78
N LEU A 14 0.29 -0.92 -8.68
CA LEU A 14 1.03 -1.46 -7.54
C LEU A 14 0.70 -0.72 -6.24
N LEU A 15 0.61 0.62 -6.27
CA LEU A 15 0.22 1.41 -5.09
C LEU A 15 -1.19 1.07 -4.63
N GLN A 16 -2.13 0.88 -5.56
CA GLN A 16 -3.50 0.46 -5.24
C GLN A 16 -3.58 -0.97 -4.69
N GLN A 17 -2.77 -1.89 -5.19
CA GLN A 17 -2.68 -3.24 -4.63
C GLN A 17 -2.14 -3.20 -3.21
N LEU A 18 -1.07 -2.43 -2.98
CA LEU A 18 -0.46 -2.32 -1.66
C LEU A 18 -1.40 -1.67 -0.64
N ASP A 19 -2.19 -0.66 -1.03
CA ASP A 19 -3.16 -0.05 -0.13
C ASP A 19 -4.31 -1.00 0.26
N ARG A 20 -4.74 -1.86 -0.68
CA ARG A 20 -5.69 -2.95 -0.39
C ARG A 20 -5.12 -3.96 0.60
N ASP A 21 -3.87 -4.38 0.40
CA ASP A 21 -3.21 -5.36 1.27
C ASP A 21 -2.97 -4.79 2.67
N ARG A 22 -2.54 -3.52 2.75
CA ARG A 22 -2.43 -2.76 4.00
C ARG A 22 -3.77 -2.70 4.74
N SER A 23 -4.84 -2.36 4.03
CA SER A 23 -6.19 -2.29 4.61
C SER A 23 -6.68 -3.66 5.10
N TRP A 24 -6.40 -4.73 4.35
CA TRP A 24 -6.69 -6.09 4.78
C TRP A 24 -5.93 -6.46 6.05
N LEU A 25 -4.64 -6.13 6.13
CA LEU A 25 -3.82 -6.37 7.31
C LEU A 25 -4.42 -5.68 8.54
N LEU A 26 -4.79 -4.40 8.42
CA LEU A 26 -5.42 -3.65 9.51
C LEU A 26 -6.71 -4.32 9.99
N GLN A 27 -7.58 -4.74 9.07
CA GLN A 27 -8.82 -5.46 9.42
C GLN A 27 -8.56 -6.78 10.15
N GLN A 28 -7.51 -7.53 9.79
CA GLN A 28 -7.16 -8.75 10.50
C GLN A 28 -6.64 -8.48 11.92
N ILE A 29 -5.83 -7.43 12.09
CA ILE A 29 -5.33 -6.98 13.39
C ILE A 29 -6.50 -6.58 14.28
N ASP A 30 -7.44 -5.78 13.75
CA ASP A 30 -8.64 -5.36 14.48
C ASP A 30 -9.56 -6.54 14.82
N GLY A 31 -9.60 -7.55 13.95
CA GLY A 31 -10.28 -8.84 14.19
C GLY A 31 -9.59 -9.74 15.22
N GLY A 32 -8.48 -9.31 15.82
CA GLY A 32 -7.78 -10.03 16.89
C GLY A 32 -6.82 -11.11 16.40
N ARG A 33 -6.44 -11.13 15.12
CA ARG A 33 -5.38 -12.04 14.65
C ARG A 33 -4.00 -11.59 15.15
N TRP A 34 -3.12 -12.58 15.33
CA TRP A 34 -1.72 -12.39 15.76
C TRP A 34 -1.57 -11.47 16.97
N PRO A 35 -2.24 -11.78 18.11
CA PRO A 35 -2.22 -10.91 19.28
C PRO A 35 -0.81 -10.63 19.80
N GLU A 36 0.12 -11.57 19.65
CA GLU A 36 1.52 -11.43 20.05
C GLU A 36 2.31 -10.42 19.21
N LEU A 37 1.88 -10.17 17.97
CA LEU A 37 2.54 -9.26 17.01
C LEU A 37 1.71 -8.00 16.74
N ARG A 38 0.59 -7.80 17.45
CA ARG A 38 -0.40 -6.76 17.15
C ARG A 38 0.23 -5.37 17.02
N LEU A 39 1.11 -5.01 17.95
CA LEU A 39 1.75 -3.70 17.98
C LEU A 39 2.73 -3.52 16.83
N ASP A 40 3.54 -4.53 16.54
CA ASP A 40 4.51 -4.50 15.44
C ASP A 40 3.81 -4.43 14.09
N LEU A 41 2.74 -5.21 13.90
CA LEU A 41 1.95 -5.19 12.67
C LEU A 41 1.19 -3.87 12.49
N ALA A 42 0.70 -3.25 13.57
CA ALA A 42 0.08 -1.93 13.50
C ALA A 42 1.10 -0.82 13.19
N ALA A 43 2.33 -0.94 13.69
CA ALA A 43 3.42 -0.03 13.31
C ALA A 43 3.78 -0.17 11.82
N LEU A 44 3.93 -1.42 11.35
CA LEU A 44 4.17 -1.72 9.94
C LEU A 44 3.06 -1.17 9.03
N GLU A 45 1.79 -1.38 9.39
CA GLU A 45 0.64 -0.86 8.66
C GLU A 45 0.71 0.67 8.51
N ARG A 46 1.06 1.38 9.60
CA ARG A 46 1.24 2.83 9.57
C ARG A 46 2.40 3.27 8.70
N GLU A 47 3.53 2.59 8.76
CA GLU A 47 4.70 2.87 7.91
C GLU A 47 4.36 2.66 6.44
N LEU A 48 3.64 1.58 6.10
CA LEU A 48 3.14 1.33 4.75
C LEU A 48 2.21 2.45 4.29
N GLY A 49 1.30 2.92 5.14
CA GLY A 49 0.40 4.03 4.82
C GLY A 49 1.16 5.32 4.48
N GLN A 50 2.19 5.67 5.26
CA GLN A 50 3.04 6.83 4.98
C GLN A 50 3.83 6.67 3.68
N MET A 51 4.34 5.47 3.41
CA MET A 51 5.08 5.18 2.18
C MET A 51 4.19 5.31 0.94
N ILE A 52 2.98 4.76 0.98
CA ILE A 52 2.02 4.85 -0.13
C ILE A 52 1.68 6.31 -0.45
N ILE A 53 1.43 7.14 0.57
CA ILE A 53 1.14 8.57 0.39
C ILE A 53 2.31 9.25 -0.33
N ARG A 54 3.53 9.10 0.19
CA ARG A 54 4.72 9.71 -0.42
C ARG A 54 4.98 9.23 -1.84
N ALA A 55 4.82 7.93 -2.08
CA ALA A 55 5.03 7.35 -3.41
C ALA A 55 3.97 7.84 -4.42
N THR A 56 2.73 8.07 -3.96
CA THR A 56 1.67 8.65 -4.78
C THR A 56 2.00 10.09 -5.14
N GLU A 57 2.37 10.92 -4.16
CA GLU A 57 2.79 12.32 -4.38
C GLU A 57 3.96 12.40 -5.38
N LEU A 58 5.00 11.59 -5.17
CA LEU A 58 6.15 11.51 -6.07
C LEU A 58 5.76 11.07 -7.49
N HIS A 59 4.80 10.14 -7.60
CA HIS A 59 4.34 9.66 -8.90
C HIS A 59 3.55 10.74 -9.65
N GLU A 60 2.66 11.45 -8.96
CA GLU A 60 1.92 12.58 -9.50
C GLU A 60 2.85 13.69 -9.99
N ASP A 61 3.86 14.06 -9.19
CA ASP A 61 4.87 15.05 -9.56
C ASP A 61 5.70 14.62 -10.78
N ALA A 62 6.08 13.34 -10.88
CA ALA A 62 6.82 12.80 -12.02
C ALA A 62 6.00 12.69 -13.31
N SER A 63 4.66 12.70 -13.19
CA SER A 63 3.72 12.63 -14.32
C SER A 63 3.28 14.01 -14.85
N ARG A 64 3.72 15.08 -14.19
CA ARG A 64 3.38 16.47 -14.49
C ARG A 64 4.38 17.14 -15.44
#